data_AF-A0A7S4T3B5-F1
#
_entry.id   AF-A0A7S4T3B5-F1
#
_cell.length_a   1.000
_cell.length_b   1.000
_cell.length_c   1.000
_cell.angle_alpha   90.00
_cell.angle_beta   90.00
_cell.angle_gamma   90.00
#
_symmetry.space_group_name_H-M   'P 1'
#
loop_
_entity.id
_entity.type
_entity.pdbx_description
1 polymer ?
#
loop_
_entity_poly.entity_id
_entity_poly.type
_entity_poly.pdbx_seq_one_letter_code
_entity_poly.pdbx_strand_id
1 'polypeptide(L)'
;MVRNYLPTGPKWIHKWDRVALSGNNRSEPFELAYHFDDWVSSEQLAYVNLSRPPCVRPVGSARKGCMLLSHGLCLESSEDVSSLRGGYGECMAPRKTCAVVGSSHHLLDAAMGRYIDGHDVVIRINSAPAGTLFPPTPPPGVRPEFSPEFLKDLVKHVGTRTDARFVNHYGIVPEAEGVGEHQCLFLHEPKIPEPCGWSCSRNAGLCNITCGKYGPYGCTKKAKHCDLKEFKCMGSEMEEERDWGNRTVFLENYFGMIADQVVPHATAGFKALMYAMNRCEKVTVLGFGPS
;
A
#
# COMPACT_ATOMS: atom_id res chain seq x y z
N MET A 1 32.41 -28.53 21.03
CA MET A 1 32.73 -27.70 19.86
C MET A 1 31.82 -28.18 18.72
N VAL A 2 30.56 -27.71 18.69
CA VAL A 2 29.56 -28.14 17.70
C VAL A 2 29.32 -26.95 16.77
N ARG A 3 29.84 -27.03 15.55
CA ARG A 3 29.48 -26.13 14.45
C ARG A 3 28.20 -26.66 13.83
N ASN A 4 27.07 -26.05 14.15
CA ASN A 4 25.85 -26.24 13.37
C ASN A 4 26.01 -25.48 12.06
N TYR A 5 26.05 -26.23 10.97
CA TYR A 5 25.89 -25.70 9.62
C TYR A 5 24.48 -25.12 9.49
N LEU A 6 24.38 -23.80 9.32
CA LEU A 6 23.17 -23.18 8.81
C LEU A 6 23.01 -23.62 7.34
N PRO A 7 21.84 -24.09 6.90
CA PRO A 7 21.62 -24.38 5.49
C PRO A 7 21.72 -23.06 4.72
N THR A 8 22.50 -23.08 3.64
CA THR A 8 22.57 -21.98 2.68
C THR A 8 21.17 -21.71 2.16
N GLY A 9 20.66 -20.50 2.44
CA GLY A 9 19.35 -20.06 1.94
C GLY A 9 19.26 -20.13 0.42
N PRO A 10 18.04 -20.08 -0.14
CA PRO A 10 17.82 -20.20 -1.58
C PRO A 10 18.58 -19.10 -2.33
N LYS A 11 19.26 -19.51 -3.41
CA LYS A 11 19.89 -18.58 -4.36
C LYS A 11 18.80 -17.91 -5.19
N TRP A 12 18.75 -16.59 -5.13
CA TRP A 12 17.94 -15.74 -5.98
C TRP A 12 18.37 -15.91 -7.45
N ILE A 13 17.51 -16.50 -8.27
CA ILE A 13 17.67 -16.49 -9.73
C ILE A 13 16.55 -15.59 -10.25
N HIS A 14 16.89 -14.32 -10.53
CA HIS A 14 15.99 -13.42 -11.24
C HIS A 14 15.93 -13.83 -12.71
N LYS A 15 15.00 -14.73 -13.06
CA LYS A 15 14.69 -15.00 -14.46
C LYS A 15 13.46 -14.19 -14.84
N TRP A 16 13.71 -13.04 -15.47
CA TRP A 16 12.67 -12.22 -16.08
C TRP A 16 12.26 -12.87 -17.40
N ASP A 17 11.41 -13.90 -17.34
CA ASP A 17 10.86 -14.45 -18.57
C ASP A 17 9.81 -13.47 -19.11
N ARG A 18 10.15 -12.81 -20.22
CA ARG A 18 9.17 -12.13 -21.07
C ARG A 18 8.21 -13.20 -21.57
N VAL A 19 7.04 -13.31 -20.97
CA VAL A 19 5.94 -14.05 -21.59
C VAL A 19 5.41 -13.18 -22.72
N ALA A 20 6.02 -13.31 -23.89
CA ALA A 20 5.39 -12.85 -25.11
C ALA A 20 4.25 -13.81 -25.41
N LEU A 21 3.01 -13.43 -25.08
CA LEU A 21 1.85 -14.06 -25.68
C LEU A 21 1.93 -13.75 -27.18
N SER A 22 2.30 -14.75 -27.99
CA SER A 22 2.32 -14.62 -29.44
C SER A 22 0.89 -14.58 -29.97
N GLY A 23 0.20 -13.46 -29.78
CA GLY A 23 -1.00 -13.12 -30.53
C GLY A 23 -0.58 -12.68 -31.93
N ASN A 24 -0.91 -13.47 -32.95
CA ASN A 24 -0.55 -13.18 -34.35
C ASN A 24 -1.38 -12.02 -34.95
N ASN A 25 -2.03 -11.20 -34.11
CA ASN A 25 -2.87 -10.08 -34.51
C ASN A 25 -2.38 -8.80 -33.83
N ARG A 26 -2.02 -7.79 -34.65
CA ARG A 26 -1.59 -6.43 -34.24
C ARG A 26 -2.65 -5.63 -33.46
N SER A 27 -3.75 -6.25 -33.05
CA SER A 27 -4.87 -5.62 -32.34
C SER A 27 -5.06 -6.14 -30.92
N GLU A 28 -4.30 -7.15 -30.48
CA GLU A 28 -4.33 -7.58 -29.08
C GLU A 28 -3.26 -6.82 -28.29
N PRO A 29 -3.62 -6.18 -27.18
CA PRO A 29 -2.66 -5.45 -26.37
C PRO A 29 -1.60 -6.44 -25.86
N PHE A 30 -0.32 -6.06 -25.95
CA PHE A 30 0.76 -6.82 -25.36
C PHE A 30 0.48 -7.00 -23.86
N GLU A 31 0.07 -8.20 -23.48
CA GLU A 31 -0.13 -8.56 -22.08
C GLU A 31 1.27 -8.76 -21.46
N LEU A 32 1.89 -7.66 -21.04
CA LEU A 32 2.93 -7.69 -20.00
C LEU A 32 2.25 -7.88 -18.64
N ALA A 33 1.44 -8.94 -18.53
CA ALA A 33 0.92 -9.41 -17.25
C ALA A 33 1.97 -10.36 -16.68
N TYR A 34 2.65 -9.91 -15.64
CA TYR A 34 3.48 -10.81 -14.85
C TYR A 34 2.55 -11.65 -13.96
N HIS A 35 2.47 -12.94 -14.23
CA HIS A 35 1.86 -13.89 -13.30
C HIS A 35 2.79 -14.05 -12.11
N PHE A 36 2.34 -13.61 -10.94
CA PHE A 36 3.17 -13.54 -9.75
C PHE A 36 3.48 -14.93 -9.14
N ASP A 37 2.75 -15.97 -9.56
CA ASP A 37 2.97 -17.37 -9.16
C ASP A 37 4.40 -17.86 -9.48
N ASP A 38 5.08 -17.21 -10.42
CA ASP A 38 6.46 -17.53 -10.82
C ASP A 38 7.55 -16.81 -10.00
N TRP A 39 7.19 -15.80 -9.20
CA TRP A 39 8.16 -14.90 -8.52
C TRP A 39 8.44 -15.25 -7.07
N VAL A 40 7.42 -15.72 -6.36
CA VAL A 40 7.50 -16.07 -4.94
C VAL A 40 7.07 -17.52 -4.85
N SER A 41 7.96 -18.41 -4.42
CA SER A 41 7.60 -19.82 -4.33
C SER A 41 6.42 -19.97 -3.37
N SER A 42 5.53 -20.94 -3.65
CA SER A 42 4.44 -21.29 -2.73
C SER A 42 4.93 -21.56 -1.29
N GLU A 43 6.18 -22.01 -1.14
CA GLU A 43 6.86 -22.16 0.16
C GLU A 43 7.18 -20.82 0.85
N GLN A 44 7.56 -19.78 0.11
CA GLN A 44 7.80 -18.45 0.68
C GLN A 44 6.50 -17.80 1.16
N LEU A 45 5.40 -17.97 0.41
CA LEU A 45 4.07 -17.54 0.85
C LEU A 45 3.57 -18.35 2.06
N ALA A 46 3.85 -19.66 2.10
CA ALA A 46 3.53 -20.50 3.25
C ALA A 46 4.34 -20.14 4.51
N TYR A 47 5.51 -19.51 4.36
CA TYR A 47 6.35 -19.07 5.47
C TYR A 47 5.84 -17.81 6.16
N VAL A 48 5.05 -16.98 5.47
CA VAL A 48 4.35 -15.85 6.09
C VAL A 48 3.15 -16.42 6.84
N ASN A 49 3.41 -17.11 7.95
CA ASN A 49 2.38 -17.69 8.80
C ASN A 49 1.63 -16.59 9.55
N LEU A 50 0.71 -15.92 8.83
CA LEU A 50 -0.23 -14.93 9.35
C LEU A 50 -1.37 -15.63 10.11
N SER A 51 -1.01 -16.53 11.01
CA SER A 51 -1.94 -17.23 11.91
C SER A 51 -2.81 -16.28 12.73
N ARG A 52 -2.52 -14.98 12.74
CA ARG A 52 -3.32 -13.95 13.40
C ARG A 52 -3.93 -12.99 12.38
N PRO A 53 -5.24 -12.70 12.48
CA PRO A 53 -5.88 -11.70 11.65
C PRO A 53 -5.27 -10.32 11.92
N PRO A 54 -5.24 -9.43 10.92
CA PRO A 54 -4.90 -8.03 11.13
C PRO A 54 -5.88 -7.39 12.11
N CYS A 55 -5.42 -6.36 12.83
CA CYS A 55 -6.28 -5.53 13.65
C CYS A 55 -6.13 -4.06 13.31
N VAL A 56 -7.18 -3.32 13.63
CA VAL A 56 -7.23 -1.88 13.47
C VAL A 56 -7.38 -1.19 14.82
N ARG A 57 -6.76 -0.02 14.94
CA ARG A 57 -6.94 0.85 16.11
C ARG A 57 -7.07 2.31 15.69
N PRO A 58 -8.02 3.07 16.23
CA PRO A 58 -8.05 4.51 16.01
C PRO A 58 -6.76 5.12 16.56
N VAL A 59 -6.15 6.00 15.77
CA VAL A 59 -5.00 6.81 16.18
C VAL A 59 -5.39 8.27 16.34
N GLY A 60 -4.66 8.98 17.19
CA GLY A 60 -4.95 10.38 17.47
C GLY A 60 -6.23 10.58 18.28
N SER A 61 -6.64 11.84 18.43
CA SER A 61 -7.84 12.25 19.16
C SER A 61 -9.12 12.06 18.34
N ALA A 62 -9.39 10.83 17.87
CA ALA A 62 -10.69 10.31 17.40
C ALA A 62 -11.50 11.12 16.35
N ARG A 63 -11.03 12.27 15.86
CA ARG A 63 -11.82 13.23 15.07
C ARG A 63 -11.54 13.19 13.56
N LYS A 64 -10.56 12.43 13.08
CA LYS A 64 -10.19 12.40 11.65
C LYS A 64 -9.81 11.02 11.13
N GLY A 65 -10.76 10.08 11.13
CA GLY A 65 -10.82 8.99 10.14
C GLY A 65 -9.53 8.21 9.83
N CYS A 66 -8.66 7.98 10.83
CA CYS A 66 -7.38 7.31 10.64
C CYS A 66 -7.25 6.13 11.59
N MET A 67 -6.91 4.96 11.04
CA MET A 67 -6.71 3.73 11.80
C MET A 67 -5.27 3.23 11.61
N LEU A 68 -4.64 2.75 12.67
CA LEU A 68 -3.43 1.96 12.58
C LEU A 68 -3.80 0.52 12.23
N LEU A 69 -3.38 0.07 11.05
CA LEU A 69 -3.46 -1.32 10.61
C LEU A 69 -2.15 -2.02 10.94
N SER A 70 -2.18 -3.02 11.82
CA SER A 70 -0.97 -3.67 12.33
C SER A 70 -1.13 -5.18 12.45
N HIS A 71 0.03 -5.84 12.54
CA HIS A 71 0.14 -7.26 12.86
C HIS A 71 0.55 -7.40 14.34
N GLY A 72 -0.10 -8.31 15.07
CA GLY A 72 0.29 -8.65 16.45
C GLY A 72 -0.73 -8.22 17.51
N LEU A 73 -0.43 -8.58 18.77
CA LEU A 73 -1.30 -8.56 19.94
C LEU A 73 -2.45 -7.55 19.83
N CYS A 74 -3.57 -8.04 19.32
CA CYS A 74 -4.87 -7.46 19.52
C CYS A 74 -5.06 -7.38 21.03
N LEU A 75 -4.66 -6.25 21.63
CA LEU A 75 -5.04 -5.96 23.01
C LEU A 75 -6.58 -6.01 23.05
N GLU A 76 -7.18 -6.33 24.20
CA GLU A 76 -8.63 -6.56 24.34
C GLU A 76 -9.54 -5.44 23.77
N SER A 77 -8.97 -4.28 23.43
CA SER A 77 -9.64 -3.11 22.84
C SER A 77 -9.46 -2.92 21.33
N SER A 78 -8.80 -3.83 20.61
CA SER A 78 -8.72 -3.76 19.15
C SER A 78 -9.89 -4.46 18.47
N GLU A 79 -10.43 -3.86 17.43
CA GLU A 79 -11.43 -4.50 16.57
C GLU A 79 -10.72 -5.43 15.59
N ASP A 80 -11.28 -6.64 15.43
CA ASP A 80 -10.91 -7.55 14.35
C ASP A 80 -11.28 -6.89 13.02
N VAL A 81 -10.43 -7.01 12.00
CA VAL A 81 -10.72 -6.49 10.66
C VAL A 81 -12.04 -7.02 10.09
N SER A 82 -12.45 -8.24 10.45
CA SER A 82 -13.76 -8.82 10.08
C SER A 82 -14.96 -8.10 10.73
N SER A 83 -14.74 -7.37 11.82
CA SER A 83 -15.76 -6.60 12.53
C SER A 83 -15.88 -5.15 12.07
N LEU A 84 -14.94 -4.69 11.21
CA LEU A 84 -14.94 -3.34 10.66
C LEU A 84 -16.23 -3.05 9.90
N ARG A 85 -16.81 -1.89 10.18
CA ARG A 85 -18.00 -1.39 9.49
C ARG A 85 -17.69 -0.17 8.64
N GLY A 86 -18.56 0.09 7.68
CA GLY A 86 -18.43 1.21 6.76
C GLY A 86 -17.14 1.14 5.95
N GLY A 87 -16.49 2.29 5.80
CA GLY A 87 -15.37 2.43 4.87
C GLY A 87 -14.18 1.51 5.10
N TYR A 88 -13.82 1.26 6.36
CA TYR A 88 -12.72 0.36 6.71
C TYR A 88 -13.02 -1.09 6.36
N GLY A 89 -14.28 -1.52 6.55
CA GLY A 89 -14.72 -2.85 6.16
C GLY A 89 -14.64 -3.02 4.65
N GLU A 90 -15.10 -2.04 3.88
CA GLU A 90 -15.04 -2.06 2.42
C GLU A 90 -13.61 -2.15 1.87
N CYS A 91 -12.66 -1.45 2.51
CA CYS A 91 -11.24 -1.50 2.18
C CYS A 91 -10.61 -2.88 2.41
N MET A 92 -11.17 -3.70 3.30
CA MET A 92 -10.64 -5.00 3.71
C MET A 92 -11.52 -6.18 3.29
N ALA A 93 -12.63 -5.94 2.57
CA ALA A 93 -13.65 -6.95 2.22
C ALA A 93 -13.42 -7.70 0.90
N PRO A 94 -13.59 -9.06 0.85
CA PRO A 94 -13.77 -9.97 -0.32
C PRO A 94 -13.71 -9.41 -1.76
N ARG A 95 -12.81 -9.81 -2.68
CA ARG A 95 -12.74 -9.30 -4.07
C ARG A 95 -12.19 -10.38 -4.99
N LYS A 96 -12.65 -10.42 -6.23
CA LYS A 96 -12.19 -11.42 -7.20
C LYS A 96 -10.95 -10.91 -7.93
N THR A 97 -10.96 -9.66 -8.38
CA THR A 97 -9.89 -9.11 -9.22
C THR A 97 -9.33 -7.79 -8.69
N CYS A 98 -8.01 -7.68 -8.66
CA CYS A 98 -7.28 -6.46 -8.33
C CYS A 98 -6.37 -6.06 -9.50
N ALA A 99 -6.31 -4.77 -9.82
CA ALA A 99 -5.25 -4.19 -10.65
C ALA A 99 -4.31 -3.35 -9.78
N VAL A 100 -3.02 -3.67 -9.76
CA VAL A 100 -1.99 -2.85 -9.11
C VAL A 100 -1.28 -2.05 -10.20
N VAL A 101 -1.39 -0.72 -10.13
CA VAL A 101 -0.98 0.20 -11.19
C VAL A 101 0.12 1.13 -10.69
N GLY A 102 1.33 0.95 -11.23
CA GLY A 102 2.46 1.84 -11.06
C GLY A 102 2.45 3.01 -12.05
N SER A 103 3.54 3.77 -12.09
CA SER A 103 3.68 5.01 -12.88
C SER A 103 4.62 4.90 -14.09
N SER A 104 4.99 3.69 -14.52
CA SER A 104 5.90 3.54 -15.66
C SER A 104 5.30 4.08 -16.96
N HIS A 105 6.11 4.80 -17.74
CA HIS A 105 5.76 5.36 -19.05
C HIS A 105 5.27 4.31 -20.05
N HIS A 106 5.60 3.02 -19.84
CA HIS A 106 5.16 1.92 -20.70
C HIS A 106 3.62 1.78 -20.80
N LEU A 107 2.87 2.35 -19.84
CA LEU A 107 1.40 2.35 -19.93
C LEU A 107 0.86 3.37 -20.94
N LEU A 108 1.60 4.43 -21.26
CA LEU A 108 1.14 5.56 -22.08
C LEU A 108 0.86 5.22 -23.54
N ASP A 109 1.17 4.01 -24.00
CA ASP A 109 0.80 3.53 -25.34
C ASP A 109 -0.01 2.22 -25.32
N ALA A 110 -0.29 1.68 -24.13
CA ALA A 110 -0.87 0.35 -23.98
C ALA A 110 -2.40 0.31 -24.11
N ALA A 111 -3.07 1.47 -24.05
CA ALA A 111 -4.54 1.61 -24.09
C ALA A 111 -5.28 0.72 -23.06
N MET A 112 -4.67 0.49 -21.89
CA MET A 112 -5.15 -0.46 -20.88
C MET A 112 -6.22 0.11 -19.95
N GLY A 113 -6.66 1.36 -20.13
CA GLY A 113 -7.50 2.04 -19.14
C GLY A 113 -8.82 1.34 -18.86
N ARG A 114 -9.51 0.88 -19.90
CA ARG A 114 -10.74 0.08 -19.74
C ARG A 114 -10.49 -1.27 -19.07
N TYR A 115 -9.35 -1.89 -19.34
CA TYR A 115 -8.98 -3.17 -18.73
C TYR A 115 -8.67 -2.99 -17.24
N ILE A 116 -7.94 -1.94 -16.88
CA ILE A 116 -7.66 -1.54 -15.48
C ILE A 116 -8.97 -1.29 -14.74
N ASP A 117 -9.82 -0.41 -15.26
CA ASP A 117 -11.08 -0.01 -14.60
C ASP A 117 -12.10 -1.16 -14.50
N GLY A 118 -11.92 -2.24 -15.28
CA GLY A 118 -12.73 -3.45 -15.24
C GLY A 118 -12.43 -4.39 -14.07
N HIS A 119 -11.43 -4.11 -13.25
CA HIS A 119 -11.16 -4.88 -12.03
C HIS A 119 -12.09 -4.47 -10.89
N ASP A 120 -12.32 -5.37 -9.92
CA ASP A 120 -13.14 -5.05 -8.74
C ASP A 120 -12.49 -3.94 -7.90
N VAL A 121 -11.15 -3.95 -7.81
CA VAL A 121 -10.34 -2.96 -7.10
C VAL A 121 -9.16 -2.50 -7.96
N VAL A 122 -9.00 -1.19 -8.09
CA VAL A 122 -7.84 -0.53 -8.71
C VAL A 122 -6.99 0.11 -7.62
N ILE A 123 -5.74 -0.37 -7.51
CA ILE A 123 -4.77 0.04 -6.51
C ILE A 123 -3.68 0.85 -7.20
N ARG A 124 -3.51 2.12 -6.82
CA ARG A 124 -2.42 2.98 -7.31
C ARG A 124 -1.34 3.21 -6.27
N ILE A 125 -0.15 3.52 -6.73
CA ILE A 125 1.03 3.67 -5.87
C ILE A 125 1.60 5.08 -6.01
N ASN A 126 2.00 5.67 -4.88
CA ASN A 126 2.60 7.00 -4.77
C ASN A 126 1.75 8.05 -5.50
N SER A 127 2.34 8.73 -6.48
CA SER A 127 1.70 9.74 -7.33
C SER A 127 1.28 9.20 -8.69
N ALA A 128 1.20 7.87 -8.89
CA ALA A 128 0.74 7.30 -10.16
C ALA A 128 -0.63 7.89 -10.53
N PRO A 129 -0.74 8.65 -11.62
CA PRO A 129 -1.94 9.41 -11.92
C PRO A 129 -3.06 8.49 -12.42
N ALA A 130 -4.30 8.85 -12.11
CA ALA A 130 -5.46 8.40 -12.85
C ALA A 130 -5.74 9.38 -14.00
N GLY A 131 -6.27 8.88 -15.11
CA GLY A 131 -6.86 9.75 -16.11
C GLY A 131 -8.13 10.40 -15.55
N THR A 132 -8.52 11.54 -16.10
CA THR A 132 -9.81 12.16 -15.76
C THR A 132 -10.45 12.77 -17.00
N LEU A 133 -11.76 12.52 -17.16
CA LEU A 133 -12.56 13.18 -18.20
C LEU A 133 -12.82 14.66 -17.86
N PHE A 134 -12.75 14.99 -16.56
CA PHE A 134 -13.03 16.32 -16.01
C PHE A 134 -11.83 16.74 -15.15
N PRO A 135 -10.71 17.15 -15.77
CA PRO A 135 -9.54 17.60 -15.03
C PRO A 135 -9.91 18.78 -14.14
N PRO A 136 -9.48 18.79 -12.86
CA PRO A 136 -9.79 19.88 -11.96
C PRO A 136 -9.19 21.18 -12.49
N THR A 137 -9.93 22.27 -12.37
CA THR A 137 -9.36 23.62 -12.51
C THR A 137 -8.43 23.86 -11.33
N PRO A 138 -7.12 24.07 -11.54
CA PRO A 138 -6.21 24.36 -10.45
C PRO A 138 -6.57 25.70 -9.79
N PRO A 139 -6.27 25.90 -8.49
CA PRO A 139 -6.44 27.18 -7.84
C PRO A 139 -5.72 28.32 -8.59
N PRO A 140 -6.21 29.57 -8.53
CA PRO A 140 -5.54 30.69 -9.16
C PRO A 140 -4.07 30.80 -8.71
N GLY A 141 -3.15 30.91 -9.68
CA GLY A 141 -1.71 31.02 -9.41
C GLY A 141 -0.99 29.68 -9.18
N VAL A 142 -1.71 28.55 -9.13
CA VAL A 142 -1.11 27.22 -9.09
C VAL A 142 -1.07 26.66 -10.51
N ARG A 143 0.11 26.23 -10.96
CA ARG A 143 0.23 25.52 -12.23
C ARG A 143 -0.22 24.08 -12.02
N PRO A 144 -1.11 23.54 -12.87
CA PRO A 144 -1.50 22.15 -12.77
C PRO A 144 -0.27 21.27 -13.06
N GLU A 145 -0.14 20.17 -12.32
CA GLU A 145 0.97 19.22 -12.50
C GLU A 145 0.97 18.63 -13.93
N PHE A 146 -0.22 18.45 -14.50
CA PHE A 146 -0.43 17.93 -15.85
C PHE A 146 -1.39 18.82 -16.63
N SER A 147 -1.23 18.88 -17.96
CA SER A 147 -2.20 19.57 -18.81
C SER A 147 -3.56 18.83 -18.79
N PRO A 148 -4.69 19.56 -18.85
CA PRO A 148 -6.02 18.96 -18.99
C PRO A 148 -6.12 17.96 -20.15
N GLU A 149 -5.45 18.23 -21.27
CA GLU A 149 -5.41 17.38 -22.46
C GLU A 149 -4.68 16.07 -22.16
N PHE A 150 -3.51 16.15 -21.49
CA PHE A 150 -2.77 14.97 -21.09
C PHE A 150 -3.58 14.07 -20.17
N LEU A 151 -4.28 14.65 -19.18
CA LEU A 151 -5.12 13.87 -18.25
C LEU A 151 -6.31 13.18 -18.93
N LYS A 152 -6.87 13.79 -19.98
CA LYS A 152 -7.92 13.18 -20.80
C LYS A 152 -7.38 12.03 -21.64
N ASP A 153 -6.23 12.22 -22.27
CA ASP A 153 -5.58 11.17 -23.06
C ASP A 153 -5.18 10.00 -22.16
N LEU A 154 -4.70 10.29 -20.95
CA LEU A 154 -4.28 9.30 -19.96
C LEU A 154 -5.41 8.33 -19.58
N VAL A 155 -6.69 8.74 -19.64
CA VAL A 155 -7.85 7.87 -19.40
C VAL A 155 -7.79 6.59 -20.24
N LYS A 156 -7.42 6.71 -21.52
CA LYS A 156 -7.31 5.57 -22.43
C LYS A 156 -6.26 4.57 -21.95
N HIS A 157 -5.21 5.05 -21.30
CA HIS A 157 -4.02 4.28 -20.98
C HIS A 157 -4.07 3.65 -19.60
N VAL A 158 -4.50 4.41 -18.59
CA VAL A 158 -4.41 3.99 -17.19
C VAL A 158 -5.76 3.95 -16.47
N GLY A 159 -6.85 4.32 -17.13
CA GLY A 159 -8.20 4.33 -16.55
C GLY A 159 -8.43 5.55 -15.66
N THR A 160 -9.63 5.65 -15.09
CA THR A 160 -10.03 6.77 -14.22
C THR A 160 -10.20 6.38 -12.76
N ARG A 161 -10.23 5.09 -12.43
CA ARG A 161 -10.55 4.64 -11.07
C ARG A 161 -9.30 4.51 -10.20
N THR A 162 -9.51 4.77 -8.91
CA THR A 162 -8.57 4.47 -7.83
C THR A 162 -9.34 4.15 -6.55
N ASP A 163 -9.57 2.88 -6.27
CA ASP A 163 -10.28 2.44 -5.07
C ASP A 163 -9.36 2.41 -3.85
N ALA A 164 -8.08 2.08 -4.06
CA ALA A 164 -7.06 2.08 -3.02
C ALA A 164 -5.76 2.75 -3.48
N ARG A 165 -5.05 3.39 -2.54
CA ARG A 165 -3.77 4.02 -2.81
C ARG A 165 -2.76 3.76 -1.70
N PHE A 166 -1.56 3.35 -2.11
CA PHE A 166 -0.40 3.24 -1.21
C PHE A 166 0.51 4.42 -1.45
N VAL A 167 0.69 5.26 -0.42
CA VAL A 167 1.55 6.45 -0.49
C VAL A 167 2.77 6.28 0.41
N ASN A 168 3.90 6.82 -0.04
CA ASN A 168 5.15 6.87 0.70
C ASN A 168 5.13 7.93 1.82
N HIS A 169 6.29 8.13 2.45
CA HIS A 169 6.51 9.09 3.53
C HIS A 169 6.12 10.54 3.24
N TYR A 170 5.94 10.93 1.97
CA TYR A 170 5.46 12.27 1.60
C TYR A 170 3.94 12.42 1.62
N GLY A 171 3.18 11.31 1.60
CA GLY A 171 1.71 11.35 1.65
C GLY A 171 1.05 12.09 0.48
N ILE A 172 1.72 12.17 -0.67
CA ILE A 172 1.22 12.90 -1.84
C ILE A 172 0.17 12.05 -2.55
N VAL A 173 -1.03 12.61 -2.69
CA VAL A 173 -2.15 12.08 -3.49
C VAL A 173 -2.39 13.09 -4.62
N PRO A 174 -2.52 12.65 -5.89
CA PRO A 174 -2.78 13.56 -7.00
C PRO A 174 -4.08 14.33 -6.79
N GLU A 175 -4.07 15.65 -7.00
CA GLU A 175 -5.24 16.53 -6.81
C GLU A 175 -6.42 16.15 -7.72
N ALA A 176 -6.12 15.55 -8.88
CA ALA A 176 -7.11 15.09 -9.85
C ALA A 176 -7.97 13.92 -9.33
N GLU A 177 -7.52 13.19 -8.31
CA GLU A 177 -8.33 12.18 -7.64
C GLU A 177 -9.24 12.88 -6.64
N GLY A 178 -10.42 13.28 -7.13
CA GLY A 178 -11.39 14.08 -6.39
C GLY A 178 -11.65 13.58 -4.98
N VAL A 179 -11.93 14.51 -4.06
CA VAL A 179 -12.20 14.25 -2.63
C VAL A 179 -13.54 13.54 -2.40
N GLY A 180 -14.32 13.28 -3.46
CA GLY A 180 -15.71 12.85 -3.41
C GLY A 180 -15.97 11.34 -3.41
N GLU A 181 -15.01 10.51 -3.82
CA GLU A 181 -15.18 9.06 -3.86
C GLU A 181 -14.54 8.39 -2.63
N HIS A 182 -15.17 7.30 -2.19
CA HIS A 182 -14.70 6.52 -1.06
C HIS A 182 -13.42 5.78 -1.43
N GLN A 183 -12.26 6.30 -0.99
CA GLN A 183 -10.94 5.73 -1.31
C GLN A 183 -10.23 5.23 -0.05
N CYS A 184 -9.57 4.09 -0.16
CA CYS A 184 -8.72 3.50 0.87
C CYS A 184 -7.28 4.02 0.72
N LEU A 185 -6.81 4.82 1.67
CA LEU A 185 -5.46 5.38 1.65
C LEU A 185 -4.57 4.67 2.67
N PHE A 186 -3.46 4.10 2.21
CA PHE A 186 -2.48 3.40 3.04
C PHE A 186 -1.18 4.21 3.11
N LEU A 187 -0.90 4.78 4.28
CA LEU A 187 0.34 5.48 4.63
C LEU A 187 1.34 4.46 5.18
N HIS A 188 2.28 3.99 4.37
CA HIS A 188 3.15 2.86 4.74
C HIS A 188 4.44 3.24 5.47
N GLU A 189 4.64 4.54 5.73
CA GLU A 189 5.74 5.16 6.47
C GLU A 189 5.18 6.31 7.32
N PRO A 190 4.37 6.00 8.34
CA PRO A 190 3.72 7.03 9.14
C PRO A 190 4.75 7.82 9.94
N LYS A 191 4.44 9.09 10.23
CA LYS A 191 5.21 9.91 11.17
C LYS A 191 5.02 9.37 12.57
N ILE A 192 6.12 8.93 13.16
CA ILE A 192 6.13 8.35 14.50
C ILE A 192 6.47 9.47 15.48
N PRO A 193 5.61 9.76 16.46
CA PRO A 193 5.90 10.77 17.46
C PRO A 193 7.14 10.35 18.27
N GLU A 194 8.06 11.28 18.52
CA GLU A 194 9.11 11.02 19.51
C GLU A 194 8.48 10.95 20.91
N PRO A 195 8.87 10.00 21.77
CA PRO A 195 10.03 9.11 21.66
C PRO A 195 9.71 7.68 21.16
N CYS A 196 8.54 7.44 20.54
CA CYS A 196 8.00 6.10 20.27
C CYS A 196 8.93 5.16 19.48
N GLY A 197 9.85 5.69 18.69
CA GLY A 197 10.82 4.90 17.92
C GLY A 197 10.18 4.04 16.83
N TRP A 198 11.00 3.57 15.87
CA TRP A 198 10.46 2.90 14.68
C TRP A 198 9.71 1.60 14.97
N SER A 199 10.10 0.88 16.03
CA SER A 199 9.50 -0.41 16.40
C SER A 199 8.01 -0.33 16.76
N CYS A 200 7.52 0.80 17.32
CA CYS A 200 6.10 0.95 17.64
C CYS A 200 5.25 1.07 16.37
N SER A 201 5.71 1.74 15.31
CA SER A 201 4.96 1.71 14.03
C SER A 201 4.79 0.28 13.52
N ARG A 202 5.88 -0.49 13.48
CA ARG A 202 5.89 -1.87 12.97
C ARG A 202 5.00 -2.82 13.78
N ASN A 203 4.78 -2.54 15.06
CA ASN A 203 3.96 -3.37 15.94
C ASN A 203 3.17 -2.49 16.92
N ALA A 204 1.91 -2.24 16.58
CA ALA A 204 1.00 -1.42 17.38
C ALA A 204 0.83 -1.93 18.81
N GLY A 205 0.98 -3.24 19.02
CA GLY A 205 0.93 -3.86 20.34
C GLY A 205 2.10 -3.46 21.25
N LEU A 206 3.21 -2.97 20.68
CA LEU A 206 4.33 -2.39 21.45
C LEU A 206 4.07 -0.94 21.83
N CYS A 207 3.15 -0.27 21.15
CA CYS A 207 2.67 1.04 21.56
C CYS A 207 1.82 0.88 22.83
N ASN A 208 1.87 1.87 23.71
CA ASN A 208 1.32 1.89 25.07
C ASN A 208 2.02 0.95 26.07
N ILE A 209 3.15 0.32 25.73
CA ILE A 209 3.97 -0.44 26.68
C ILE A 209 5.08 0.44 27.24
N THR A 210 5.30 0.37 28.57
CA THR A 210 6.51 0.91 29.20
C THR A 210 7.72 0.08 28.77
N CYS A 211 8.58 0.67 27.94
CA CYS A 211 9.71 0.01 27.29
C CYS A 211 10.79 -0.59 28.23
N GLY A 212 10.69 -0.37 29.54
CA GLY A 212 11.68 -0.82 30.53
C GLY A 212 11.90 -2.34 30.59
N LYS A 213 11.01 -3.16 30.01
CA LYS A 213 11.06 -4.63 30.13
C LYS A 213 11.57 -5.38 28.88
N TYR A 214 11.64 -4.73 27.70
CA TYR A 214 11.83 -5.43 26.40
C TYR A 214 13.24 -5.36 25.80
N GLY A 215 14.26 -4.97 26.58
CA GLY A 215 15.65 -5.03 26.14
C GLY A 215 16.02 -4.03 25.02
N PRO A 216 17.29 -4.00 24.58
CA PRO A 216 17.87 -2.92 23.77
C PRO A 216 17.34 -2.82 22.33
N TYR A 217 16.53 -3.78 21.87
CA TYR A 217 15.99 -3.84 20.51
C TYR A 217 14.52 -3.38 20.39
N GLY A 218 13.81 -3.22 21.51
CA GLY A 218 12.36 -2.95 21.50
C GLY A 218 11.97 -1.47 21.56
N CYS A 219 12.83 -0.63 22.12
CA CYS A 219 12.59 0.79 22.31
C CYS A 219 13.93 1.47 22.54
N THR A 220 14.13 2.68 22.01
CA THR A 220 15.31 3.45 22.41
C THR A 220 15.28 3.67 23.93
N LYS A 221 16.44 3.77 24.59
CA LYS A 221 16.52 4.05 26.04
C LYS A 221 15.73 5.29 26.50
N LYS A 222 15.26 6.13 25.54
CA LYS A 222 14.47 7.34 25.77
C LYS A 222 12.95 7.14 25.69
N ALA A 223 12.45 6.03 25.16
CA ALA A 223 11.01 5.80 25.03
C ALA A 223 10.41 5.40 26.38
N LYS A 224 10.02 6.38 27.21
CA LYS A 224 9.42 6.12 28.53
C LYS A 224 7.94 5.73 28.43
N HIS A 225 7.24 6.24 27.43
CA HIS A 225 5.87 5.87 27.08
C HIS A 225 5.65 6.23 25.61
N CYS A 226 4.89 5.43 24.90
CA CYS A 226 4.44 5.76 23.56
C CYS A 226 2.92 5.62 23.57
N ASP A 227 2.16 6.70 23.33
CA ASP A 227 0.71 6.63 23.27
C ASP A 227 0.24 6.68 21.80
N LEU A 228 -0.58 5.73 21.37
CA LEU A 228 -1.24 5.77 20.06
C LEU A 228 -2.08 7.05 19.84
N LYS A 229 -2.47 7.74 20.91
CA LYS A 229 -3.14 9.05 20.83
C LYS A 229 -2.22 10.17 20.33
N GLU A 230 -0.90 9.99 20.40
CA GLU A 230 0.08 10.96 19.87
C GLU A 230 0.36 10.75 18.39
N PHE A 231 -0.07 9.61 17.82
CA PHE A 231 0.07 9.35 16.39
C PHE A 231 -0.80 10.31 15.59
N LYS A 232 -0.21 10.83 14.53
CA LYS A 232 -0.85 11.71 13.57
C LYS A 232 -1.05 10.99 12.26
N CYS A 233 -2.10 11.34 11.53
CA CYS A 233 -2.40 10.72 10.24
C CYS A 233 -1.55 11.32 9.11
N MET A 234 -0.24 11.06 9.16
CA MET A 234 0.76 11.69 8.32
C MET A 234 1.88 10.71 7.95
N GLY A 235 2.48 10.90 6.78
CA GLY A 235 3.77 10.28 6.44
C GLY A 235 4.93 10.96 7.18
N SER A 236 6.08 10.27 7.29
CA SER A 236 7.19 10.71 8.13
C SER A 236 7.80 12.06 7.74
N GLU A 237 7.80 12.41 6.46
CA GLU A 237 8.33 13.68 5.94
C GLU A 237 7.25 14.74 5.73
N MET A 238 6.00 14.49 6.13
CA MET A 238 4.96 15.52 6.11
C MET A 238 5.23 16.56 7.20
N GLU A 239 5.20 17.83 6.81
CA GLU A 239 5.37 18.96 7.74
C GLU A 239 4.09 19.21 8.56
N GLU A 240 2.93 18.99 7.95
CA GLU A 240 1.62 19.26 8.54
C GLU A 240 0.59 18.16 8.27
N GLU A 241 -0.44 18.11 9.12
CA GLU A 241 -1.56 17.18 8.95
C GLU A 241 -2.42 17.61 7.77
N ARG A 242 -2.69 16.67 6.87
CA ARG A 242 -3.56 16.89 5.72
C ARG A 242 -5.01 16.58 6.07
N ASP A 243 -5.93 17.34 5.48
CA ASP A 243 -7.33 16.90 5.40
C ASP A 243 -7.46 15.84 4.32
N TRP A 244 -7.69 14.60 4.75
CA TRP A 244 -7.85 13.47 3.85
C TRP A 244 -9.26 13.41 3.22
N GLY A 245 -10.18 14.29 3.64
CA GLY A 245 -11.56 14.33 3.16
C GLY A 245 -12.34 13.08 3.57
N ASN A 246 -13.11 12.51 2.64
CA ASN A 246 -13.94 11.33 2.88
C ASN A 246 -13.16 10.00 2.78
N ARG A 247 -11.82 10.05 2.69
CA ARG A 247 -10.99 8.86 2.53
C ARG A 247 -10.90 8.06 3.83
N THR A 248 -10.84 6.75 3.69
CA THR A 248 -10.51 5.83 4.78
C THR A 248 -9.01 5.71 4.88
N VAL A 249 -8.40 6.21 5.94
CA VAL A 249 -6.94 6.25 6.04
C VAL A 249 -6.42 5.20 7.01
N PHE A 250 -5.44 4.44 6.54
CA PHE A 250 -4.68 3.48 7.33
C PHE A 250 -3.24 3.95 7.49
N LEU A 251 -2.77 4.02 8.73
CA LEU A 251 -1.33 3.92 9.01
C LEU A 251 -0.97 2.43 8.86
N GLU A 252 -0.34 2.10 7.74
CA GLU A 252 -0.20 0.73 7.28
C GLU A 252 1.14 0.15 7.75
N ASN A 253 1.09 -0.91 8.57
CA ASN A 253 2.28 -1.67 8.98
C ASN A 253 2.12 -3.19 8.84
N TYR A 254 0.93 -3.67 8.52
CA TYR A 254 0.61 -5.09 8.37
C TYR A 254 1.23 -5.67 7.08
N PHE A 255 0.84 -5.12 5.93
CA PHE A 255 1.39 -5.48 4.63
C PHE A 255 2.86 -5.09 4.53
N GLY A 256 3.28 -3.99 5.15
CA GLY A 256 4.69 -3.64 5.32
C GLY A 256 5.51 -4.73 6.00
N MET A 257 5.00 -5.31 7.10
CA MET A 257 5.70 -6.39 7.81
C MET A 257 5.73 -7.69 6.98
N ILE A 258 4.63 -8.04 6.32
CA ILE A 258 4.57 -9.20 5.41
C ILE A 258 5.58 -9.04 4.27
N ALA A 259 5.58 -7.87 3.66
CA ALA A 259 6.45 -7.50 2.57
C ALA A 259 7.93 -7.57 2.98
N ASP A 260 8.29 -7.05 4.16
CA ASP A 260 9.65 -7.06 4.70
C ASP A 260 10.19 -8.48 5.00
N GLN A 261 9.32 -9.48 5.17
CA GLN A 261 9.76 -10.89 5.29
C GLN A 261 10.28 -11.46 3.97
N VAL A 262 9.78 -10.94 2.84
CA VAL A 262 10.19 -11.37 1.50
C VAL A 262 11.30 -10.47 0.96
N VAL A 263 11.13 -9.15 1.08
CA VAL A 263 12.06 -8.13 0.60
C VAL A 263 12.27 -7.09 1.71
N PRO A 264 13.44 -7.08 2.39
CA PRO A 264 13.74 -6.08 3.40
C PRO A 264 13.61 -4.66 2.82
N HIS A 265 12.95 -3.77 3.55
CA HIS A 265 12.68 -2.40 3.12
C HIS A 265 11.81 -2.36 1.86
N ALA A 266 10.74 -3.16 1.87
CA ALA A 266 9.81 -3.24 0.76
C ALA A 266 9.26 -1.85 0.39
N THR A 267 9.21 -1.58 -0.92
CA THR A 267 8.68 -0.33 -1.45
C THR A 267 7.16 -0.24 -1.29
N ALA A 268 6.61 0.97 -1.44
CA ALA A 268 5.17 1.21 -1.55
C ALA A 268 4.47 0.22 -2.50
N GLY A 269 5.09 -0.02 -3.66
CA GLY A 269 4.52 -0.88 -4.69
C GLY A 269 4.51 -2.35 -4.31
N PHE A 270 5.55 -2.83 -3.62
CA PHE A 270 5.57 -4.20 -3.14
C PHE A 270 4.57 -4.40 -1.99
N LYS A 271 4.40 -3.41 -1.10
CA LYS A 271 3.36 -3.43 -0.06
C LYS A 271 1.94 -3.43 -0.66
N ALA A 272 1.70 -2.62 -1.68
CA ALA A 272 0.44 -2.59 -2.42
C ALA A 272 0.12 -3.95 -3.08
N LEU A 273 1.16 -4.63 -3.58
CA LEU A 273 1.04 -5.97 -4.13
C LEU A 273 0.68 -7.00 -3.05
N MET A 274 1.34 -6.96 -1.88
CA MET A 274 0.97 -7.83 -0.75
C MET A 274 -0.48 -7.59 -0.31
N TYR A 275 -0.96 -6.34 -0.29
CA TYR A 275 -2.37 -6.04 -0.07
C TYR A 275 -3.26 -6.70 -1.12
N ALA A 276 -2.96 -6.53 -2.41
CA ALA A 276 -3.73 -7.13 -3.50
C ALA A 276 -3.81 -8.66 -3.38
N MET A 277 -2.68 -9.33 -3.12
CA MET A 277 -2.62 -10.78 -3.00
C MET A 277 -3.39 -11.33 -1.79
N ASN A 278 -3.49 -10.56 -0.70
CA ASN A 278 -4.30 -10.95 0.46
C ASN A 278 -5.80 -10.68 0.27
N ARG A 279 -6.16 -9.88 -0.74
CA ARG A 279 -7.50 -9.33 -0.92
C ARG A 279 -8.22 -9.96 -2.12
N CYS A 280 -7.49 -10.23 -3.18
CA CYS A 280 -8.03 -10.63 -4.46
C CYS A 280 -7.61 -12.05 -4.85
N GLU A 281 -8.54 -12.77 -5.48
CA GLU A 281 -8.27 -14.09 -6.06
C GLU A 281 -7.30 -14.01 -7.24
N LYS A 282 -7.42 -12.95 -8.05
CA LYS A 282 -6.53 -12.66 -9.19
C LYS A 282 -5.97 -11.25 -9.08
N VAL A 283 -4.66 -11.12 -9.28
CA VAL A 283 -3.96 -9.84 -9.27
C VAL A 283 -3.30 -9.60 -10.62
N THR A 284 -3.54 -8.44 -11.20
CA THR A 284 -2.88 -7.95 -12.41
C THR A 284 -1.94 -6.81 -12.03
N VAL A 285 -0.67 -6.88 -12.44
CA VAL A 285 0.35 -5.88 -12.11
C VAL A 285 0.76 -5.13 -13.37
N LEU A 286 0.62 -3.81 -13.37
CA LEU A 286 0.74 -2.94 -14.55
C LEU A 286 1.59 -1.70 -14.22
N GLY A 287 2.40 -1.24 -15.18
CA GLY A 287 3.15 0.01 -15.03
C GLY A 287 4.31 -0.05 -14.04
N PHE A 288 4.94 -1.20 -13.88
CA PHE A 288 6.17 -1.39 -13.09
C PHE A 288 7.38 -1.53 -14.01
N GLY A 289 8.48 -0.89 -13.64
CA GLY A 289 9.71 -0.88 -14.41
C GLY A 289 10.38 0.50 -14.39
N PRO A 290 11.56 0.64 -14.99
CA PRO A 290 12.22 1.94 -15.12
C PRO A 290 11.30 2.93 -15.84
N SER A 291 11.29 4.15 -15.32
CA SER A 291 10.59 5.32 -15.87
C SER A 291 11.53 6.15 -16.73
#